data_AF-A0A9X3LX97-F1
#
_entry.id   AF-A0A9X3LX97-F1
#
_cell.length_a   1.000
_cell.length_b   1.000
_cell.length_c   1.000
_cell.angle_alpha   90.00
_cell.angle_beta   90.00
_cell.angle_gamma   90.00
#
_symmetry.space_group_name_H-M   'P 1'
#
loop_
_entity.id
_entity.type
_entity.pdbx_description
1 polymer ?
#
loop_
_entity_poly.entity_id
_entity_poly.type
_entity_poly.pdbx_seq_one_letter_code
_entity_poly.pdbx_strand_id
1 'polypeptide(L)'
;MRSTPPFPGAERVRNQKATRVLIAAYFAGLTVAVLLFIASLATNMDPTVFLVCYTAAMLVSMVSWTIIRGANDRKDRAPEAELDEYERDVFATWRNRAFRIITALNNIGGLGFCAYAFFAGDTVNVTVLIAAGLYMIFTYLFVSTLPMIGYAITFNRKED
;
A
#
# COMPACT_ATOMS: atom_id res chain seq x y z
N MET A 1 29.34 7.56 -13.34
CA MET A 1 27.90 7.24 -13.19
C MET A 1 27.12 8.54 -13.27
N ARG A 2 26.23 8.70 -14.27
CA ARG A 2 25.41 9.92 -14.42
C ARG A 2 24.28 9.86 -13.39
N SER A 3 24.27 10.78 -12.43
CA SER A 3 23.12 11.00 -11.55
C SER A 3 21.93 11.36 -12.43
N THR A 4 20.88 10.55 -12.36
CA THR A 4 19.58 10.97 -12.86
C THR A 4 19.15 12.18 -12.03
N PRO A 5 18.65 13.26 -12.64
CA PRO A 5 18.22 14.40 -11.86
C PRO A 5 17.10 13.93 -10.92
N PRO A 6 17.19 14.23 -9.60
CA PRO A 6 16.10 13.96 -8.69
C PRO A 6 14.85 14.67 -9.21
N PHE A 7 13.69 14.00 -9.15
CA PHE A 7 12.41 14.66 -9.40
C PHE A 7 12.35 15.94 -8.56
N PRO A 8 11.85 17.08 -9.11
CA PRO A 8 11.76 18.32 -8.36
C PRO A 8 11.03 18.07 -7.03
N GLY A 9 11.76 18.15 -5.91
CA GLY A 9 11.23 17.88 -4.57
C GLY A 9 11.82 16.68 -3.81
N ALA A 10 12.62 15.80 -4.42
CA ALA A 10 13.19 14.64 -3.71
C ALA A 10 14.09 15.04 -2.52
N GLU A 11 14.87 16.12 -2.65
CA GLU A 11 15.66 16.69 -1.53
C GLU A 11 14.78 17.26 -0.41
N ARG A 12 13.61 17.82 -0.73
CA ARG A 12 12.69 18.40 0.25
C ARG A 12 11.96 17.31 1.07
N VAL A 13 11.88 16.09 0.54
CA VAL A 13 11.19 14.93 1.14
C VAL A 13 12.07 14.14 2.12
N ARG A 14 13.38 14.44 2.20
CA ARG A 14 14.24 14.04 3.33
C ARG A 14 13.84 14.66 4.68
N ASN A 15 12.83 15.53 4.70
CA ASN A 15 12.24 16.07 5.92
C ASN A 15 11.19 15.10 6.51
N GLN A 16 11.42 14.67 7.76
CA GLN A 16 10.53 13.78 8.53
C GLN A 16 9.05 14.16 8.47
N LYS A 17 8.73 15.46 8.58
CA LYS A 17 7.35 15.94 8.55
C LYS A 17 6.70 15.70 7.18
N ALA A 18 7.45 15.93 6.09
CA ALA A 18 6.97 15.69 4.73
C ALA A 18 6.79 14.19 4.46
N THR A 19 7.72 13.34 4.92
CA THR A 19 7.60 11.87 4.78
C THR A 19 6.35 11.35 5.49
N ARG A 20 6.08 11.80 6.73
CA ARG A 20 4.88 11.39 7.48
C ARG A 20 3.59 11.82 6.79
N VAL A 21 3.53 13.03 6.25
CA VAL A 21 2.36 13.52 5.50
C VAL A 21 2.13 12.69 4.24
N LEU A 22 3.19 12.34 3.49
CA LEU A 22 3.07 11.49 2.31
C LEU A 22 2.62 10.06 2.65
N ILE A 23 3.13 9.48 3.74
CA ILE A 23 2.68 8.16 4.23
C ILE A 23 1.19 8.22 4.60
N ALA A 24 0.78 9.27 5.32
CA ALA A 24 -0.63 9.45 5.68
C ALA A 24 -1.51 9.63 4.44
N ALA A 25 -1.09 10.46 3.46
CA ALA A 25 -1.81 10.66 2.21
C ALA A 25 -1.93 9.36 1.40
N TYR A 26 -0.87 8.55 1.37
CA TYR A 26 -0.86 7.24 0.71
C TYR A 26 -1.92 6.30 1.29
N PHE A 27 -1.92 6.09 2.62
CA PHE A 27 -2.87 5.21 3.28
C PHE A 27 -4.29 5.78 3.31
N ALA A 28 -4.45 7.10 3.44
CA ALA A 28 -5.74 7.77 3.36
C ALA A 28 -6.37 7.55 1.97
N GLY A 29 -5.59 7.72 0.89
CA GLY A 29 -6.04 7.46 -0.48
C GLY A 29 -6.50 6.01 -0.67
N LEU A 30 -5.72 5.04 -0.20
CA LEU A 30 -6.13 3.63 -0.26
C LEU A 30 -7.40 3.35 0.56
N THR A 31 -7.50 3.92 1.77
CA THR A 31 -8.66 3.73 2.64
C THR A 31 -9.93 4.31 2.00
N VAL A 32 -9.85 5.51 1.44
CA VAL A 32 -10.95 6.13 0.70
C VAL A 32 -11.33 5.28 -0.52
N ALA A 33 -10.35 4.76 -1.27
CA ALA A 33 -10.61 3.89 -2.41
C ALA A 33 -11.35 2.60 -2.00
N VAL A 34 -10.95 1.94 -0.90
CA VAL A 34 -11.66 0.77 -0.34
C VAL A 34 -13.09 1.14 0.03
N LEU A 35 -13.28 2.23 0.78
CA LEU A 35 -14.60 2.63 1.27
C LEU A 35 -15.55 2.99 0.13
N LEU A 36 -15.07 3.70 -0.89
CA LEU A 36 -15.85 3.99 -2.11
C LEU A 36 -16.25 2.71 -2.83
N PHE A 37 -15.36 1.72 -2.89
CA PHE A 37 -15.67 0.44 -3.51
C PHE A 37 -16.72 -0.34 -2.71
N ILE A 38 -16.59 -0.40 -1.39
CA ILE A 38 -17.59 -1.00 -0.50
C ILE A 38 -18.94 -0.29 -0.66
N ALA A 39 -18.96 1.04 -0.70
CA ALA A 39 -20.17 1.82 -0.90
C ALA A 39 -20.81 1.54 -2.27
N SER A 40 -20.00 1.43 -3.33
CA SER A 40 -20.46 1.07 -4.69
C SER A 40 -21.06 -0.34 -4.77
N LEU A 41 -20.56 -1.28 -3.98
CA LEU A 41 -21.15 -2.63 -3.89
C LEU A 41 -22.40 -2.69 -3.01
N ALA A 42 -22.45 -1.91 -1.95
CA ALA A 42 -23.56 -1.91 -0.98
C ALA A 42 -24.74 -1.02 -1.42
N THR A 43 -24.52 -0.08 -2.32
CA THR A 43 -25.50 0.92 -2.74
C THR A 43 -25.48 1.11 -4.26
N ASN A 44 -26.57 1.62 -4.83
CA ASN A 44 -26.60 2.02 -6.24
C ASN A 44 -25.96 3.40 -6.43
N MET A 45 -24.68 3.53 -6.06
CA MET A 45 -23.92 4.75 -6.24
C MET A 45 -23.82 5.09 -7.73
N ASP A 46 -23.94 6.37 -8.09
CA ASP A 46 -23.75 6.81 -9.47
C ASP A 46 -22.36 6.37 -9.97
N PRO A 47 -22.28 5.56 -11.04
CA PRO A 47 -21.02 5.07 -11.60
C PRO A 47 -20.03 6.19 -11.92
N THR A 48 -20.53 7.36 -12.33
CA THR A 48 -19.69 8.51 -12.69
C THR A 48 -19.00 9.08 -11.45
N VAL A 49 -19.77 9.28 -10.37
CA VAL A 49 -19.25 9.79 -9.09
C VAL A 49 -18.27 8.79 -8.50
N PHE A 50 -18.62 7.50 -8.50
CA PHE A 50 -17.72 6.44 -8.05
C PHE A 50 -16.40 6.49 -8.82
N LEU A 51 -16.45 6.49 -10.15
CA LEU A 51 -15.25 6.45 -10.98
C LEU A 51 -14.35 7.66 -10.77
N VAL A 52 -14.91 8.87 -10.68
CA VAL A 52 -14.14 10.10 -10.44
C VAL A 52 -13.49 10.08 -9.07
N CYS A 53 -14.26 9.83 -8.01
CA CYS A 53 -13.75 9.83 -6.63
C CYS A 53 -12.74 8.71 -6.39
N TYR A 54 -13.00 7.52 -6.93
CA TYR A 54 -12.09 6.37 -6.83
C TYR A 54 -10.78 6.64 -7.56
N THR A 55 -10.85 7.18 -8.78
CA THR A 55 -9.66 7.54 -9.56
C THR A 55 -8.84 8.60 -8.84
N ALA A 56 -9.47 9.64 -8.31
CA ALA A 56 -8.79 10.68 -7.54
C ALA A 56 -8.08 10.10 -6.29
N ALA A 57 -8.76 9.24 -5.53
CA ALA A 57 -8.18 8.60 -4.35
C ALA A 57 -6.97 7.71 -4.70
N MET A 58 -7.08 6.92 -5.77
CA MET A 58 -5.99 6.09 -6.27
C MET A 58 -4.81 6.94 -6.78
N LEU A 59 -5.05 8.04 -7.49
CA LEU A 59 -4.00 8.96 -7.94
C LEU A 59 -3.25 9.59 -6.76
N VAL A 60 -3.95 10.04 -5.72
CA VAL A 60 -3.32 10.55 -4.49
C VAL A 60 -2.40 9.51 -3.88
N SER A 61 -2.87 8.26 -3.78
CA SER A 61 -2.07 7.15 -3.27
C SER A 61 -0.84 6.87 -4.15
N MET A 62 -1.03 6.77 -5.47
CA MET A 62 0.04 6.49 -6.42
C MET A 62 1.10 7.59 -6.45
N VAL A 63 0.71 8.86 -6.43
CA VAL A 63 1.62 10.00 -6.41
C VAL A 63 2.42 10.00 -5.11
N SER A 64 1.74 9.85 -3.97
CA SER A 64 2.39 9.80 -2.65
C SER A 64 3.42 8.68 -2.58
N TRP A 65 3.05 7.48 -3.05
CA TRP A 65 3.95 6.32 -3.09
C TRP A 65 5.14 6.51 -4.05
N THR A 66 4.91 7.16 -5.19
CA THR A 66 5.97 7.45 -6.17
C THR A 66 6.98 8.44 -5.61
N ILE A 67 6.53 9.47 -4.90
CA ILE A 67 7.39 10.44 -4.22
C ILE A 67 8.17 9.76 -3.08
N ILE A 68 7.52 8.95 -2.25
CA ILE A 68 8.19 8.21 -1.16
C ILE A 68 9.30 7.32 -1.72
N ARG A 69 9.01 6.52 -2.75
CA ARG A 69 10.03 5.66 -3.37
C ARG A 69 11.15 6.44 -4.02
N GLY A 70 10.82 7.54 -4.70
CA GLY A 70 11.81 8.41 -5.33
C GLY A 70 12.74 9.09 -4.33
N ALA A 71 12.21 9.55 -3.19
CA ALA A 71 12.98 10.23 -2.16
C ALA A 71 13.92 9.31 -1.37
N ASN A 72 13.74 8.00 -1.48
CA ASN A 72 14.57 6.99 -0.83
C ASN A 72 15.30 6.11 -1.87
N ASP A 73 15.57 6.66 -3.05
CA ASP A 73 16.36 6.06 -4.13
C ASP A 73 15.95 4.64 -4.55
N ARG A 74 14.68 4.28 -4.35
CA ARG A 74 14.14 2.94 -4.66
C ARG A 74 14.96 1.81 -4.00
N LYS A 75 15.48 2.06 -2.79
CA LYS A 75 16.28 1.09 -2.04
C LYS A 75 15.55 -0.23 -1.76
N ASP A 76 14.22 -0.26 -1.84
CA ASP A 76 13.43 -1.50 -1.82
C ASP A 76 13.81 -2.50 -2.93
N ARG A 77 14.38 -2.02 -4.04
CA ARG A 77 14.78 -2.81 -5.21
C ARG A 77 16.29 -2.97 -5.38
N ALA A 78 17.09 -2.35 -4.51
CA ALA A 78 18.53 -2.48 -4.59
C ALA A 78 18.96 -3.92 -4.27
N PRO A 79 19.99 -4.46 -4.94
CA PRO A 79 20.63 -5.70 -4.52
C PRO A 79 21.14 -5.58 -3.08
N GLU A 80 21.08 -6.65 -2.31
CA GLU A 80 21.52 -6.62 -0.90
C GLU A 80 23.00 -6.25 -0.72
N ALA A 81 23.83 -6.51 -1.73
CA ALA A 81 25.24 -6.13 -1.74
C ALA A 81 25.46 -4.60 -1.81
N GLU A 82 24.48 -3.83 -2.29
CA GLU A 82 24.52 -2.37 -2.36
C GLU A 82 23.94 -1.70 -1.10
N LEU A 83 23.29 -2.49 -0.23
CA LEU A 83 22.76 -2.03 1.05
C LEU A 83 23.81 -2.19 2.15
N ASP A 84 23.96 -1.14 2.93
CA ASP A 84 24.70 -1.19 4.19
C ASP A 84 24.10 -2.24 5.14
N GLU A 85 24.90 -2.77 6.06
CA GLU A 85 24.51 -3.83 6.99
C GLU A 85 23.25 -3.43 7.78
N TYR A 86 23.22 -2.19 8.29
CA TYR A 86 22.07 -1.67 9.02
C TYR A 86 20.82 -1.51 8.13
N GLU A 87 20.97 -1.03 6.89
CA GLU A 87 19.85 -0.89 5.94
C GLU A 87 19.23 -2.25 5.61
N ARG A 88 20.08 -3.27 5.45
CA ARG A 88 19.70 -4.64 5.18
C ARG A 88 18.87 -5.22 6.33
N ASP A 89 19.31 -5.01 7.57
CA ASP A 89 18.60 -5.45 8.77
C ASP A 89 17.23 -4.79 8.93
N VAL A 90 17.15 -3.48 8.64
CA VAL A 90 15.87 -2.75 8.65
C VAL A 90 14.92 -3.34 7.60
N PHE A 91 15.39 -3.54 6.37
CA PHE A 91 14.56 -4.15 5.33
C PHE A 91 14.15 -5.59 5.67
N ALA A 92 15.06 -6.42 6.17
CA ALA A 92 14.76 -7.80 6.58
C ALA A 92 13.67 -7.84 7.66
N THR A 93 13.78 -6.96 8.66
CA THR A 93 12.78 -6.82 9.73
C THR A 93 11.41 -6.47 9.18
N TRP A 94 11.32 -5.45 8.33
CA TRP A 94 10.03 -5.02 7.79
C TRP A 94 9.47 -5.95 6.73
N ARG A 95 10.30 -6.62 5.92
CA ARG A 95 9.88 -7.68 5.00
C ARG A 95 9.28 -8.85 5.77
N ASN A 96 9.89 -9.28 6.87
CA ASN A 96 9.33 -10.32 7.74
C ASN A 96 8.00 -9.91 8.37
N ARG A 97 7.88 -8.66 8.83
CA ARG A 97 6.60 -8.14 9.36
C ARG A 97 5.52 -8.10 8.27
N ALA A 98 5.83 -7.55 7.10
CA ALA A 98 4.91 -7.48 5.97
C ALA A 98 4.48 -8.90 5.53
N PHE A 99 5.42 -9.84 5.46
CA PHE A 99 5.12 -11.24 5.13
C PHE A 99 4.16 -11.86 6.16
N ARG A 100 4.41 -11.70 7.46
CA ARG A 100 3.48 -12.19 8.50
C ARG A 100 2.09 -11.58 8.37
N ILE A 101 2.00 -10.28 8.09
CA ILE A 101 0.72 -9.58 7.93
C ILE A 101 -0.03 -10.07 6.68
N ILE A 102 0.63 -10.15 5.51
CA ILE A 102 -0.02 -10.61 4.28
C ILE A 102 -0.45 -12.06 4.40
N THR A 103 0.35 -12.93 5.03
CA THR A 103 -0.02 -14.32 5.30
C THR A 103 -1.19 -14.40 6.26
N ALA A 104 -1.20 -13.64 7.36
CA ALA A 104 -2.32 -13.63 8.29
C ALA A 104 -3.61 -13.15 7.64
N LEU A 105 -3.57 -12.03 6.90
CA LEU A 105 -4.72 -11.49 6.18
C LEU A 105 -5.21 -12.45 5.10
N ASN A 106 -4.32 -13.02 4.28
CA ASN A 106 -4.75 -13.98 3.26
C ASN A 106 -5.37 -15.24 3.87
N ASN A 107 -4.87 -15.73 5.01
CA ASN A 107 -5.49 -16.85 5.70
C ASN A 107 -6.86 -16.47 6.26
N ILE A 108 -7.00 -15.32 6.94
CA ILE A 108 -8.28 -14.88 7.50
C ILE A 108 -9.32 -14.67 6.39
N GLY A 109 -8.95 -13.92 5.34
CA GLY A 109 -9.84 -13.66 4.22
C GLY A 109 -10.16 -14.91 3.42
N GLY A 110 -9.15 -15.71 3.08
CA GLY A 110 -9.31 -16.96 2.35
C GLY A 110 -10.23 -17.94 3.08
N LEU A 111 -9.97 -18.19 4.38
CA LEU A 111 -10.85 -19.02 5.21
C LEU A 111 -12.27 -18.43 5.31
N GLY A 112 -12.40 -17.11 5.46
CA GLY A 112 -13.69 -16.43 5.50
C GLY A 112 -14.51 -16.62 4.23
N PHE A 113 -13.90 -16.40 3.06
CA PHE A 113 -14.57 -16.60 1.77
C PHE A 113 -14.86 -18.08 1.49
N CYS A 114 -13.96 -19.00 1.85
CA CYS A 114 -14.23 -20.44 1.75
C CYS A 114 -15.40 -20.88 2.65
N ALA A 115 -15.43 -20.42 3.90
CA ALA A 115 -16.53 -20.71 4.82
C ALA A 115 -17.85 -20.15 4.28
N TYR A 116 -17.87 -18.90 3.80
CA TYR A 116 -19.05 -18.33 3.16
C TYR A 116 -19.52 -19.17 1.97
N ALA A 117 -18.61 -19.54 1.07
CA ALA A 117 -18.94 -20.35 -0.11
C ALA A 117 -19.50 -21.72 0.29
N PHE A 118 -18.97 -22.35 1.33
CA PHE A 118 -19.47 -23.63 1.85
C PHE A 118 -20.91 -23.53 2.36
N PHE A 119 -21.26 -22.47 3.10
CA PHE A 119 -22.62 -22.28 3.63
C PHE A 119 -23.61 -21.76 2.60
N ALA A 120 -23.15 -20.94 1.64
CA ALA A 120 -24.00 -20.41 0.57
C ALA A 120 -24.29 -21.44 -0.53
N GLY A 121 -23.43 -22.44 -0.73
CA GLY A 121 -23.60 -23.45 -1.76
C GLY A 121 -23.77 -22.82 -3.15
N ASP A 122 -24.84 -23.19 -3.86
CA ASP A 122 -25.13 -22.68 -5.21
C ASP A 122 -25.67 -21.25 -5.25
N THR A 123 -25.88 -20.60 -4.10
CA THR A 123 -26.40 -19.22 -4.05
C THR A 123 -25.31 -18.15 -3.99
N VAL A 124 -24.04 -18.50 -4.27
CA VAL A 124 -22.93 -17.54 -4.27
C VAL A 124 -23.12 -16.51 -5.38
N ASN A 125 -23.22 -15.24 -4.99
CA ASN A 125 -23.40 -14.12 -5.90
C ASN A 125 -22.05 -13.60 -6.42
N VAL A 126 -22.02 -13.13 -7.67
CA VAL A 126 -20.89 -12.44 -8.31
C VAL A 126 -20.33 -11.30 -7.43
N THR A 127 -21.18 -10.59 -6.69
CA THR A 127 -20.76 -9.54 -5.75
C THR A 127 -19.73 -10.03 -4.72
N VAL A 128 -19.87 -11.26 -4.24
CA VAL A 128 -18.96 -11.86 -3.26
C VAL A 128 -17.61 -12.20 -3.90
N LEU A 129 -17.62 -12.68 -5.15
CA LEU A 129 -16.40 -12.95 -5.91
C LEU A 129 -15.62 -11.64 -6.15
N ILE A 130 -16.33 -10.56 -6.50
CA ILE A 130 -15.73 -9.23 -6.63
C ILE A 130 -15.12 -8.79 -5.30
N ALA A 131 -15.85 -8.94 -4.19
CA ALA A 131 -15.35 -8.61 -2.85
C ALA A 131 -14.08 -9.39 -2.47
N ALA A 132 -14.01 -10.68 -2.83
CA ALA A 132 -12.82 -11.51 -2.60
C ALA A 132 -11.60 -11.03 -3.41
N GLY A 133 -11.79 -10.70 -4.69
CA GLY A 133 -10.73 -10.13 -5.52
C GLY A 133 -10.21 -8.79 -4.97
N LEU A 134 -11.12 -7.91 -4.56
CA LEU A 134 -10.77 -6.62 -3.97
C LEU A 134 -10.02 -6.78 -2.64
N TYR A 135 -10.49 -7.70 -1.80
CA TYR A 135 -9.82 -8.02 -0.55
C TYR A 135 -8.35 -8.37 -0.79
N MET A 136 -8.06 -9.24 -1.76
CA MET A 136 -6.69 -9.62 -2.10
C MET A 136 -5.86 -8.44 -2.64
N ILE A 137 -6.43 -7.64 -3.55
CA ILE A 137 -5.74 -6.49 -4.14
C ILE A 137 -5.40 -5.45 -3.08
N PHE A 138 -6.36 -5.07 -2.24
CA PHE A 138 -6.11 -4.07 -1.21
C PHE A 138 -5.20 -4.60 -0.12
N THR A 139 -5.35 -5.85 0.30
CA THR A 139 -4.40 -6.50 1.22
C THR A 139 -2.97 -6.39 0.69
N TYR A 140 -2.75 -6.71 -0.59
CA TYR A 140 -1.45 -6.55 -1.23
C TYR A 140 -0.98 -5.09 -1.24
N LEU A 141 -1.84 -4.14 -1.65
CA LEU A 141 -1.48 -2.73 -1.74
C LEU A 141 -1.09 -2.16 -0.37
N PHE A 142 -1.85 -2.43 0.68
CA PHE A 142 -1.55 -1.94 2.03
C PHE A 142 -0.25 -2.53 2.60
N VAL A 143 0.03 -3.81 2.32
CA VAL A 143 1.12 -4.54 3.00
C VAL A 143 2.43 -4.51 2.22
N SER A 144 2.38 -4.55 0.89
CA SER A 144 3.59 -4.60 0.03
C SER A 144 4.48 -3.37 0.16
N THR A 145 3.93 -2.23 0.58
CA THR A 145 4.66 -0.96 0.73
C THR A 145 5.28 -0.78 2.11
N LEU A 146 4.90 -1.60 3.10
CA LEU A 146 5.38 -1.51 4.48
C LEU A 146 6.90 -1.58 4.62
N PRO A 147 7.65 -2.42 3.88
CA PRO A 147 9.11 -2.43 3.97
C PRO A 147 9.75 -1.09 3.66
N MET A 148 9.28 -0.42 2.61
CA MET A 148 9.81 0.88 2.21
C MET A 148 9.36 1.99 3.15
N ILE A 149 8.12 1.96 3.61
CA ILE A 149 7.59 2.93 4.57
C ILE A 149 8.34 2.80 5.90
N GLY A 150 8.55 1.56 6.37
CA GLY A 150 9.33 1.26 7.56
C GLY A 150 10.78 1.76 7.45
N TYR A 151 11.41 1.53 6.30
CA TYR A 151 12.72 2.11 5.98
C TYR A 151 12.68 3.65 6.05
N ALA A 152 11.76 4.29 5.34
CA ALA A 152 11.67 5.75 5.27
C ALA A 152 11.43 6.39 6.65
N ILE A 153 10.61 5.75 7.51
CA ILE A 153 10.38 6.21 8.89
C ILE A 153 11.67 6.09 9.73
N THR A 154 12.46 5.04 9.53
CA THR A 154 13.68 4.77 10.30
C THR A 154 14.77 5.79 9.96
N PHE A 155 15.01 6.03 8.67
CA PHE A 155 16.13 6.86 8.19
C PHE A 155 15.82 8.34 8.03
N ASN A 156 14.54 8.72 7.88
CA ASN A 156 14.15 10.15 7.88
C ASN A 156 13.83 10.66 9.28
N ARG A 157 14.13 9.90 10.35
CA ARG A 157 14.06 10.38 11.72
C ARG A 157 15.31 11.21 11.99
N LYS A 158 15.17 12.54 12.14
CA LYS A 158 16.29 13.32 12.69
C LYS A 158 16.47 12.89 14.14
N GLU A 159 17.72 12.63 14.52
CA GLU A 159 18.13 12.72 15.92
C GLU A 159 17.80 14.15 16.36
N ASP A 160 16.91 14.27 17.35
CA ASP A 160 16.67 15.53 18.05
C ASP A 160 17.90 15.88 18.88
#